data_AF-A0A924V7Q3-F1
#
_entry.id   AF-A0A924V7Q3-F1
#
_cell.length_a   1.000
_cell.length_b   1.000
_cell.length_c   1.000
_cell.angle_alpha   90.00
_cell.angle_beta   90.00
_cell.angle_gamma   90.00
#
_symmetry.space_group_name_H-M   'P 1'
#
loop_
_entity.id
_entity.type
_entity.pdbx_description
1 polymer ?
#
loop_
_entity_poly.entity_id
_entity_poly.type
_entity_poly.pdbx_seq_one_letter_code
_entity_poly.pdbx_strand_id
1 'polypeptide(L)'
;MNSKYDASSIYQFLVHTPESALRKMFITPQFTAVHFGILLKVLRAGSENDFCDHFYNENFPKSKFNAQEIVLKETFWPLCVTALNQHGLLQPAQKAAA
;
A
#
# COMPACT_ATOMS: atom_id res chain seq x y z
N MET A 1 -9.97 -7.38 -5.15
CA MET A 1 -9.89 -6.33 -6.20
C MET A 1 -10.23 -4.96 -5.63
N ASN A 2 -9.18 -4.17 -5.34
CA ASN A 2 -9.27 -2.83 -4.74
C ASN A 2 -9.47 -1.70 -5.76
N SER A 3 -9.92 -2.02 -6.99
CA SER A 3 -10.17 -1.09 -8.10
C SER A 3 -11.26 -0.04 -7.84
N LYS A 4 -11.82 -0.02 -6.63
CA LYS A 4 -12.77 0.99 -6.17
C LYS A 4 -12.10 2.22 -5.59
N TYR A 5 -10.79 2.17 -5.36
CA TYR A 5 -10.01 3.24 -4.73
C TYR A 5 -8.96 3.80 -5.69
N ASP A 6 -8.64 5.08 -5.55
CA ASP A 6 -7.66 5.74 -6.39
C ASP A 6 -6.23 5.41 -5.97
N ALA A 7 -5.64 4.36 -6.57
CA ALA A 7 -4.30 3.89 -6.22
C ALA A 7 -3.19 4.90 -6.59
N SER A 8 -3.42 5.75 -7.60
CA SER A 8 -2.50 6.81 -8.01
C SER A 8 -2.34 7.86 -6.90
N SER A 9 -3.44 8.40 -6.37
CA SER A 9 -3.43 9.35 -5.25
C SER A 9 -2.80 8.75 -3.99
N ILE A 10 -3.04 7.46 -3.73
CA ILE A 10 -2.39 6.73 -2.64
C ILE A 10 -0.87 6.66 -2.86
N TYR A 11 -0.42 6.28 -4.05
CA TYR A 11 0.99 6.22 -4.39
C TYR A 11 1.68 7.59 -4.23
N GLN A 12 1.07 8.65 -4.78
CA GLN A 12 1.57 10.01 -4.66
C GLN A 12 1.70 10.42 -3.19
N PHE A 13 0.66 10.18 -2.37
CA PHE A 13 0.74 10.44 -0.94
C PHE A 13 1.89 9.67 -0.27
N LEU A 14 2.03 8.38 -0.57
CA LEU A 14 3.05 7.52 0.04
C LEU A 14 4.48 7.88 -0.40
N VAL A 15 4.68 8.36 -1.62
CA VAL A 15 6.00 8.79 -2.11
C VAL A 15 6.36 10.20 -1.61
N HIS A 16 5.38 11.10 -1.53
CA HIS A 16 5.61 12.48 -1.08
C HIS A 16 5.65 12.64 0.45
N THR A 17 5.14 11.67 1.20
CA THR A 17 5.18 11.70 2.67
C THR A 17 6.48 11.09 3.19
N PRO A 18 7.19 11.76 4.12
CA PRO A 18 8.43 11.22 4.66
C PRO A 18 8.20 9.90 5.40
N GLU A 19 9.13 8.96 5.22
CA GLU A 19 9.05 7.61 5.76
C GLU A 19 8.85 7.56 7.28
N SER A 20 9.43 8.52 8.02
CA SER A 20 9.24 8.62 9.47
C SER A 20 7.80 9.00 9.85
N ALA A 21 7.09 9.77 9.02
CA ALA A 21 5.70 10.12 9.26
C ALA A 21 4.79 8.94 8.87
N LEU A 22 5.04 8.34 7.71
CA LEU A 22 4.34 7.12 7.28
C LEU A 22 4.46 6.01 8.33
N ARG A 23 5.66 5.80 8.87
CA ARG A 23 5.88 4.79 9.91
C ARG A 23 5.03 5.05 11.16
N LYS A 24 4.88 6.30 11.59
CA LYS A 24 4.03 6.67 12.74
C LYS A 24 2.54 6.54 12.43
N MET A 25 2.16 6.77 11.17
CA MET A 25 0.79 6.73 10.70
C MET A 25 0.33 5.27 10.56
N PHE A 26 1.06 4.48 9.76
CA PHE A 26 0.68 3.11 9.42
C PHE A 26 1.00 2.07 10.48
N ILE A 27 2.01 2.27 11.35
CA ILE A 27 2.29 1.27 12.39
C ILE A 27 1.16 1.29 13.43
N THR A 28 0.35 0.24 13.38
CA THR A 28 -0.72 -0.05 14.33
C THR A 28 -0.50 -1.45 14.91
N PRO A 29 -1.23 -1.86 15.97
CA PRO A 29 -1.13 -3.22 16.49
C PRO A 29 -1.40 -4.29 15.42
N GLN A 30 -2.20 -3.96 14.40
CA GLN A 30 -2.56 -4.87 13.32
C GLN A 30 -1.62 -4.74 12.12
N PHE A 31 -1.19 -3.52 11.79
CA PHE A 31 -0.23 -3.25 10.72
C PHE A 31 1.17 -3.01 11.30
N THR A 32 1.94 -4.09 11.42
CA THR A 32 3.25 -4.06 12.09
C THR A 32 4.36 -3.43 11.23
N ALA A 33 5.53 -3.21 11.83
CA ALA A 33 6.72 -2.75 11.12
C ALA A 33 7.12 -3.66 9.94
N VAL A 34 6.78 -4.96 9.99
CA VAL A 34 7.05 -5.90 8.90
C VAL A 34 6.14 -5.61 7.69
N HIS A 35 4.85 -5.36 7.92
CA HIS A 35 3.93 -4.93 6.87
C HIS A 35 4.37 -3.60 6.24
N PHE A 36 4.85 -2.68 7.07
CA PHE A 36 5.40 -1.42 6.58
C PHE A 36 6.64 -1.63 5.69
N GLY A 37 7.51 -2.58 6.05
CA GLY A 37 8.63 -3.01 5.20
C GLY A 37 8.18 -3.54 3.83
N ILE A 38 7.11 -4.33 3.78
CA ILE A 38 6.50 -4.81 2.52
C ILE A 38 6.02 -3.61 1.70
N LEU A 39 5.27 -2.68 2.29
CA LEU A 39 4.75 -1.50 1.60
C LEU A 39 5.87 -0.68 0.95
N LEU A 40 6.96 -0.43 1.68
CA LEU A 40 8.12 0.28 1.14
C LEU A 40 8.78 -0.45 -0.03
N LYS A 41 8.83 -1.79 0.01
CA LYS A 41 9.33 -2.58 -1.12
C LYS A 41 8.42 -2.47 -2.33
N VAL A 42 7.09 -2.49 -2.13
CA VAL A 42 6.13 -2.28 -3.24
C VAL A 42 6.31 -0.88 -3.84
N LEU A 43 6.40 0.16 -3.02
CA LEU A 43 6.58 1.54 -3.47
C LEU A 43 7.90 1.78 -4.20
N ARG A 44 8.99 1.14 -3.76
CA ARG A 44 10.33 1.32 -4.35
C ARG A 44 10.63 0.38 -5.51
N ALA A 45 9.79 -0.63 -5.76
CA ALA A 45 10.06 -1.63 -6.78
C ALA A 45 9.80 -1.15 -8.21
N GLY A 46 8.96 -0.12 -8.38
CA GLY A 46 8.52 0.32 -9.70
C GLY A 46 7.97 1.74 -9.69
N SER A 47 7.28 2.08 -10.77
CA SER A 47 6.62 3.37 -10.94
C SER A 47 5.20 3.34 -10.33
N GLU A 48 4.51 4.49 -10.35
CA GLU A 48 3.10 4.57 -9.94
C GLU A 48 2.22 3.50 -10.63
N ASN A 49 2.43 3.26 -11.92
CA ASN A 49 1.69 2.25 -12.67
C ASN A 49 1.92 0.83 -12.13
N ASP A 50 3.15 0.49 -11.75
CA ASP A 50 3.45 -0.81 -11.12
C ASP A 50 2.75 -0.94 -9.77
N PHE A 51 2.79 0.12 -8.94
CA PHE A 51 2.08 0.14 -7.67
C PHE A 51 0.57 -0.04 -7.85
N CYS A 52 -0.03 0.68 -8.81
CA CYS A 52 -1.44 0.56 -9.14
C CYS A 52 -1.79 -0.88 -9.55
N ASP A 53 -1.01 -1.51 -10.43
CA ASP A 53 -1.22 -2.92 -10.81
C ASP A 53 -1.15 -3.84 -9.60
N HIS A 54 -0.12 -3.68 -8.76
CA HIS A 54 0.06 -4.47 -7.55
C HIS A 54 -1.10 -4.30 -6.56
N PHE A 55 -1.57 -3.07 -6.39
CA PHE A 55 -2.69 -2.74 -5.51
C PHE A 55 -4.04 -3.30 -6.00
N TYR A 56 -4.32 -3.21 -7.30
CA TYR A 56 -5.58 -3.67 -7.87
C TYR A 56 -5.68 -5.19 -7.97
N ASN A 57 -4.58 -5.84 -8.36
CA ASN A 57 -4.49 -7.28 -8.51
C ASN A 57 -4.07 -7.99 -7.20
N GLU A 58 -3.77 -7.23 -6.15
CA GLU A 58 -3.31 -7.75 -4.86
C GLU A 58 -2.08 -8.67 -5.01
N ASN A 59 -1.24 -8.35 -6.01
CA ASN A 59 -0.02 -9.10 -6.33
C ASN A 59 1.21 -8.36 -5.74
N PHE A 60 2.43 -8.86 -5.95
CA PHE A 60 3.64 -8.23 -5.39
C PHE A 60 4.71 -8.09 -6.45
N PRO A 61 5.58 -7.07 -6.37
CA PRO A 61 6.71 -6.95 -7.28
C PRO A 61 7.67 -8.12 -7.14
N LYS A 62 8.50 -8.36 -8.16
CA LYS A 62 9.64 -9.29 -8.10
C LYS A 62 10.79 -8.72 -7.25
N SER A 63 10.52 -8.50 -5.97
CA SER A 63 11.48 -8.06 -4.95
C SER A 63 11.89 -9.22 -4.05
N LYS A 64 13.07 -9.12 -3.42
CA LYS A 64 13.49 -10.07 -2.38
C LYS A 64 12.72 -9.78 -1.08
N PHE A 65 11.78 -10.66 -0.75
CA PHE A 65 11.10 -10.68 0.54
C PHE A 65 11.78 -11.68 1.46
N ASN A 66 11.89 -11.35 2.73
CA ASN A 66 12.41 -12.25 3.76
C ASN A 66 11.29 -13.16 4.27
N ALA A 67 11.63 -14.17 5.08
CA ALA A 67 10.69 -15.20 5.51
C ALA A 67 9.46 -14.63 6.26
N GLN A 68 9.67 -13.62 7.11
CA GLN A 68 8.58 -12.97 7.85
C GLN A 68 7.63 -12.20 6.94
N GLU A 69 8.16 -11.48 5.94
CA GLU A 69 7.33 -10.78 4.96
C GLU A 69 6.53 -11.77 4.12
N ILE A 70 7.13 -12.89 3.69
CA ILE A 70 6.45 -13.91 2.89
C ILE A 70 5.21 -14.45 3.61
N VAL A 71 5.33 -14.75 4.91
CA VAL A 71 4.19 -15.22 5.73
C VAL A 71 3.09 -14.16 5.82
N LEU A 72 3.45 -12.87 5.89
CA LEU A 72 2.49 -11.77 6.04
C LEU A 72 1.90 -11.26 4.71
N LYS A 73 2.39 -11.73 3.55
CA LYS A 73 1.85 -11.32 2.25
C LYS A 73 0.37 -11.64 2.08
N GLU A 74 -0.08 -12.77 2.64
CA GLU A 74 -1.47 -13.21 2.54
C GLU A 74 -2.45 -12.23 3.21
N THR A 75 -2.01 -11.56 4.28
CA THR A 75 -2.83 -10.60 5.03
C THR A 75 -2.44 -9.14 4.77
N PHE A 76 -1.37 -8.89 4.01
CA PHE A 76 -0.84 -7.55 3.78
C PHE A 76 -1.84 -6.62 3.09
N TRP A 77 -2.38 -7.00 1.93
CA TRP A 77 -3.31 -6.15 1.16
C TRP A 77 -4.56 -5.74 1.94
N PRO A 78 -5.31 -6.67 2.58
CA PRO A 78 -6.49 -6.28 3.35
C PRO A 78 -6.14 -5.39 4.55
N LEU A 79 -5.01 -5.62 5.22
CA LEU A 79 -4.53 -4.75 6.30
C LEU A 79 -4.06 -3.39 5.79
N CYS A 80 -3.42 -3.34 4.62
CA CYS A 80 -2.98 -2.10 3.97
C CYS A 80 -4.18 -1.23 3.61
N VAL A 81 -5.19 -1.80 2.96
CA VAL A 81 -6.45 -1.12 2.64
C VAL A 81 -7.13 -0.64 3.93
N THR A 82 -7.19 -1.48 4.97
CA THR A 82 -7.76 -1.08 6.27
C THR A 82 -7.02 0.11 6.88
N ALA A 83 -5.68 0.10 6.87
CA ALA A 83 -4.87 1.19 7.38
C ALA A 83 -5.08 2.48 6.56
N LEU A 84 -5.04 2.40 5.22
CA LEU A 84 -5.34 3.52 4.33
C LEU A 84 -6.74 4.09 4.60
N ASN A 85 -7.73 3.23 4.84
CA ASN A 85 -9.10 3.63 5.15
C ASN A 85 -9.20 4.36 6.49
N GLN A 86 -8.53 3.86 7.53
CA GLN A 86 -8.51 4.48 8.86
C GLN A 86 -7.94 5.90 8.84
N HIS A 87 -7.03 6.17 7.91
CA HIS A 87 -6.46 7.49 7.74
C HIS A 87 -7.20 8.39 6.74
N GLY A 88 -8.31 7.92 6.16
CA GLY A 88 -9.06 8.67 5.14
C GLY A 88 -8.32 8.85 3.82
N LEU A 89 -7.29 8.03 3.55
CA LEU A 89 -6.50 8.07 2.31
C LEU A 89 -7.18 7.30 1.16
N LEU A 90 -8.14 6.43 1.49
CA LEU A 90 -8.97 5.78 0.48
C LEU A 90 -10.03 6.76 -0.02
N GLN A 91 -9.68 7.46 -1.08
CA GLN A 91 -10.68 8.16 -1.88
C GLN A 91 -11.34 7.13 -2.81
N PRO A 92 -12.68 7.15 -2.93
CA PRO A 92 -13.32 6.40 -3.99
C PRO A 92 -12.69 6.83 -5.31
N ALA A 93 -12.34 5.87 -6.18
CA ALA A 93 -11.90 6.17 -7.53
C ALA A 93 -13.01 6.99 -8.17
N GLN A 94 -12.84 8.31 -8.20
CA GLN A 94 -13.78 9.18 -8.88
C GLN A 94 -13.70 8.72 -10.32
N LYS A 95 -14.75 8.03 -10.82
CA LYS A 95 -15.04 8.08 -12.25
C LYS A 95 -15.04 9.56 -12.56
N ALA A 96 -14.05 10.02 -13.30
CA ALA A 96 -14.01 11.37 -13.84
C ALA A 96 -15.43 11.66 -14.34
N ALA A 97 -16.10 12.59 -13.67
CA ALA A 97 -17.45 12.95 -14.01
C ALA A 97 -17.37 13.86 -15.24
N ALA A 98 -18.07 13.41 -16.28
CA ALA A 98 -18.49 14.12 -17.50
C ALA A 98 -17.39 14.49 -18.52
#